data_AF-A0A949U8X4-F1
#
_entry.id   AF-A0A949U8X4-F1
#
_cell.length_a   1.000
_cell.length_b   1.000
_cell.length_c   1.000
_cell.angle_alpha   90.00
_cell.angle_beta   90.00
_cell.angle_gamma   90.00
#
_symmetry.space_group_name_H-M   'P 1'
#
loop_
_entity.id
_entity.type
_entity.pdbx_description
1 polymer ?
#
loop_
_entity_poly.entity_id
_entity_poly.type
_entity_poly.pdbx_seq_one_letter_code
_entity_poly.pdbx_strand_id
1 'polypeptide(L)'
;MREAWEALNARVDELAAERQRYFDLFHGSTDAYLVTDQFGNVQEANHAAALVLGVPPRRLAARPLQSFVIPRERRVFRQQLAAFALDTAEADAWRSVMKVASGERPTSLSVRRLPSAAPAAPSLSWHLAPIS
;
A
#
# COMPACT_ATOMS: atom_id res chain seq x y z
N MET A 1 41.56 3.97 -3.89
CA MET A 1 40.80 2.69 -3.94
C MET A 1 40.19 2.30 -2.59
N ARG A 2 40.91 2.39 -1.46
CA ARG A 2 40.38 2.11 -0.10
C ARG A 2 39.29 3.09 0.34
N GLU A 3 39.51 4.39 0.17
CA GLU A 3 38.51 5.45 0.51
C GLU A 3 37.20 5.32 -0.28
N ALA A 4 37.27 4.90 -1.56
CA ALA A 4 36.08 4.68 -2.39
C ALA A 4 35.27 3.46 -1.92
N TRP A 5 35.93 2.44 -1.38
CA TRP A 5 35.28 1.26 -0.81
C TRP A 5 34.66 1.57 0.56
N GLU A 6 35.34 2.34 1.39
CA GLU A 6 34.83 2.82 2.68
C GLU A 6 33.59 3.72 2.50
N ALA A 7 33.64 4.66 1.55
CA ALA A 7 32.50 5.52 1.22
C ALA A 7 31.31 4.74 0.64
N LEU A 8 31.57 3.68 -0.16
CA LEU A 8 30.53 2.80 -0.67
C LEU A 8 29.88 1.99 0.46
N ASN A 9 30.69 1.41 1.35
CA ASN A 9 30.19 0.65 2.50
C ASN A 9 29.36 1.52 3.44
N ALA A 10 29.82 2.74 3.74
CA ALA A 10 29.07 3.68 4.57
C ALA A 10 27.69 4.01 3.97
N ARG A 11 27.60 4.18 2.64
CA ARG A 11 26.31 4.35 1.94
C ARG A 11 25.43 3.12 1.99
N VAL A 12 26.00 1.92 1.87
CA VAL A 12 25.24 0.66 1.97
C VAL A 12 24.68 0.50 3.38
N ASP A 13 25.48 0.78 4.41
CA ASP A 13 25.06 0.69 5.81
C ASP A 13 23.97 1.71 6.15
N GLU A 14 24.09 2.95 5.64
CA GLU A 14 23.07 3.99 5.79
C GLU A 14 21.73 3.58 5.16
N LEU A 15 21.77 3.08 3.93
CA LEU A 15 20.57 2.57 3.25
C LEU A 15 19.97 1.35 3.96
N ALA A 16 20.80 0.46 4.50
CA ALA A 16 20.33 -0.69 5.26
C ALA A 16 19.64 -0.27 6.56
N ALA A 17 20.19 0.72 7.28
CA ALA A 17 19.60 1.25 8.50
C ALA A 17 18.28 1.97 8.23
N GLU A 18 18.19 2.76 7.17
CA GLU A 18 16.95 3.42 6.76
C GLU A 18 15.88 2.41 6.36
N ARG A 19 16.26 1.39 5.57
CA ARG A 19 15.35 0.30 5.19
C ARG A 19 14.85 -0.47 6.42
N GLN A 20 15.71 -0.74 7.40
CA GLN A 20 15.32 -1.43 8.62
C GLN A 20 14.35 -0.58 9.44
N ARG A 21 14.62 0.72 9.61
CA ARG A 21 13.71 1.64 10.31
C ARG A 21 12.35 1.71 9.60
N TYR A 22 12.34 1.80 8.27
CA TYR A 22 11.10 1.72 7.49
C TYR A 22 10.36 0.42 7.77
N PHE A 23 11.05 -0.72 7.68
CA PHE A 23 10.47 -2.04 7.90
C PHE A 23 9.83 -2.14 9.29
N ASP A 24 10.55 -1.72 10.33
CA ASP A 24 10.08 -1.79 11.72
C ASP A 24 8.85 -0.90 11.94
N LEU A 25 8.86 0.33 11.44
CA LEU A 25 7.73 1.25 11.58
C LEU A 25 6.51 0.81 10.77
N PHE A 26 6.72 0.38 9.53
CA PHE A 26 5.65 -0.03 8.63
C PHE A 26 4.99 -1.32 9.12
N HIS A 27 5.78 -2.37 9.39
CA HIS A 27 5.26 -3.66 9.85
C HIS A 27 4.83 -3.66 11.32
N GLY A 28 5.40 -2.79 12.16
CA GLY A 28 5.01 -2.62 13.56
C GLY A 28 3.75 -1.78 13.77
N SER A 29 3.25 -1.10 12.73
CA SER A 29 2.03 -0.30 12.83
C SER A 29 0.77 -1.17 13.04
N THR A 30 -0.13 -0.69 13.90
CA THR A 30 -1.45 -1.28 14.14
C THR A 30 -2.47 -0.94 13.07
N ASP A 31 -2.23 0.15 12.34
CA ASP A 31 -3.12 0.62 11.28
C ASP A 31 -2.85 -0.12 9.98
N ALA A 32 -3.89 -0.51 9.26
CA ALA A 32 -3.77 -1.34 8.08
C ALA A 32 -3.34 -0.50 6.86
N TYR A 33 -2.10 -0.72 6.40
CA TYR A 33 -1.54 -0.04 5.23
C TYR A 33 -1.15 -1.00 4.10
N LEU A 34 -1.43 -0.58 2.87
CA LEU A 34 -1.02 -1.24 1.64
C LEU A 34 -0.34 -0.24 0.72
N VAL A 35 0.71 -0.66 0.02
CA VAL A 35 1.28 0.09 -1.09
C VAL A 35 0.92 -0.64 -2.37
N THR A 36 0.39 0.06 -3.36
CA THR A 36 0.11 -0.49 -4.69
C THR A 36 0.87 0.27 -5.76
N ASP A 37 1.01 -0.35 -6.93
CA ASP A 37 1.27 0.40 -8.16
C ASP A 37 0.04 1.26 -8.55
N GLN A 38 0.19 2.07 -9.58
CA GLN A 38 -0.87 2.90 -10.17
C GLN A 38 -2.07 2.11 -10.73
N PHE A 39 -1.90 0.81 -10.98
CA PHE A 39 -2.96 -0.09 -11.45
C PHE A 39 -3.67 -0.81 -10.28
N GLY A 40 -3.26 -0.53 -9.04
CA GLY A 40 -3.84 -1.09 -7.83
C GLY A 40 -3.33 -2.50 -7.49
N ASN A 41 -2.23 -2.95 -8.09
CA ASN A 41 -1.58 -4.20 -7.68
C ASN A 41 -0.75 -3.95 -6.42
N VAL A 42 -0.98 -4.73 -5.38
CA VAL A 42 -0.27 -4.62 -4.11
C VAL A 42 1.21 -4.91 -4.30
N GLN A 43 2.05 -3.94 -4.00
CA GLN A 43 3.51 -4.06 -3.93
C GLN A 43 3.92 -4.48 -2.51
N GLU A 44 3.35 -3.83 -1.49
CA GLU A 44 3.66 -4.07 -0.08
C GLU A 44 2.41 -4.02 0.79
N ALA A 45 2.43 -4.77 1.89
CA ALA A 45 1.35 -4.82 2.86
C ALA A 45 1.95 -4.95 4.26
N ASN A 46 1.52 -4.10 5.19
CA ASN A 46 1.97 -4.25 6.56
C ASN A 46 1.25 -5.40 7.27
N HIS A 47 1.69 -5.70 8.51
CA HIS A 47 1.13 -6.81 9.27
C HIS A 47 -0.36 -6.62 9.56
N ALA A 48 -0.77 -5.41 9.95
CA ALA A 48 -2.17 -5.08 10.21
C ALA A 48 -3.08 -5.27 8.97
N ALA A 49 -2.64 -4.84 7.78
CA ALA A 49 -3.39 -5.06 6.55
C ALA A 49 -3.54 -6.55 6.21
N ALA A 50 -2.48 -7.34 6.43
CA ALA A 50 -2.54 -8.78 6.24
C ALA A 50 -3.57 -9.46 7.17
N LEU A 51 -3.64 -9.01 8.43
CA LEU A 51 -4.64 -9.48 9.39
C LEU A 51 -6.06 -9.07 8.98
N VAL A 52 -6.27 -7.81 8.62
CA VAL A 52 -7.58 -7.29 8.18
C VAL A 52 -8.07 -8.06 6.94
N LEU A 53 -7.22 -8.24 5.93
CA LEU A 53 -7.59 -8.93 4.70
C LEU A 53 -7.64 -10.46 4.85
N GLY A 54 -7.08 -11.02 5.93
CA GLY A 54 -7.02 -12.47 6.13
C GLY A 54 -6.10 -13.19 5.16
N VAL A 55 -5.10 -12.49 4.59
CA VAL A 55 -4.20 -13.05 3.59
C VAL A 55 -2.76 -12.86 4.05
N PRO A 56 -1.94 -13.92 4.08
CA PRO A 56 -0.52 -13.79 4.42
C PRO A 56 0.20 -12.78 3.50
N PRO A 57 1.15 -11.97 4.01
CA PRO A 57 1.83 -10.93 3.22
C PRO A 57 2.40 -11.44 1.88
N ARG A 58 3.00 -12.64 1.89
CA ARG A 58 3.56 -13.28 0.69
C ARG A 58 2.55 -13.55 -0.42
N ARG A 59 1.26 -13.70 -0.07
CA ARG A 59 0.16 -13.89 -1.03
C ARG A 59 -0.55 -12.58 -1.34
N LEU A 60 -0.33 -11.51 -0.59
CA LEU A 60 -0.87 -10.19 -0.87
C LEU A 60 -0.08 -9.48 -1.96
N ALA A 61 1.25 -9.63 -1.97
CA ALA A 61 2.09 -9.10 -3.04
C ALA A 61 1.61 -9.60 -4.42
N ALA A 62 1.57 -8.68 -5.38
CA ALA A 62 1.04 -8.82 -6.74
C ALA A 62 -0.46 -9.12 -6.87
N ARG A 63 -1.24 -9.13 -5.78
CA ARG A 63 -2.71 -9.20 -5.89
C ARG A 63 -3.30 -7.81 -6.15
N PRO A 64 -4.29 -7.69 -7.07
CA PRO A 64 -5.05 -6.46 -7.21
C PRO A 64 -5.86 -6.16 -5.94
N LEU A 65 -5.73 -4.96 -5.39
CA LEU A 65 -6.51 -4.50 -4.24
C LEU A 65 -8.03 -4.59 -4.48
N GLN A 66 -8.46 -4.32 -5.73
CA GLN A 66 -9.85 -4.49 -6.16
C GLN A 66 -10.43 -5.91 -5.93
N SER A 67 -9.59 -6.93 -5.79
CA SER A 67 -10.05 -8.30 -5.52
C SER A 67 -10.73 -8.42 -4.15
N PHE A 68 -10.29 -7.59 -3.19
CA PHE A 68 -10.87 -7.46 -1.86
C PHE A 68 -12.07 -6.52 -1.80
N VAL A 69 -12.39 -5.81 -2.89
CA VAL A 69 -13.63 -5.02 -2.97
C VAL A 69 -14.77 -5.94 -3.42
N ILE A 70 -15.95 -5.75 -2.82
CA ILE A 70 -17.17 -6.48 -3.18
C ILE A 70 -17.52 -6.29 -4.67
N PRO A 71 -18.08 -7.32 -5.36
CA PRO A 71 -18.25 -7.27 -6.81
C PRO A 71 -19.03 -6.06 -7.33
N ARG A 72 -20.07 -5.64 -6.59
CA ARG A 72 -20.93 -4.50 -6.94
C ARG A 72 -20.22 -3.14 -6.92
N GLU A 73 -19.15 -2.99 -6.16
CA GLU A 73 -18.39 -1.72 -6.04
C GLU A 73 -17.11 -1.69 -6.88
N ARG A 74 -16.66 -2.83 -7.44
CA ARG A 74 -15.40 -2.92 -8.20
C ARG A 74 -15.31 -1.93 -9.36
N ARG A 75 -16.42 -1.62 -10.03
CA ARG A 75 -16.44 -0.65 -11.13
C ARG A 75 -16.14 0.76 -10.63
N VAL A 76 -16.80 1.17 -9.55
CA VAL A 76 -16.61 2.48 -8.92
C VAL A 76 -15.18 2.60 -8.38
N PHE A 77 -14.69 1.55 -7.71
CA PHE A 77 -13.31 1.49 -7.22
C PHE A 77 -12.28 1.71 -8.34
N ARG A 78 -12.43 1.04 -9.49
CA ARG A 78 -11.52 1.26 -10.63
C ARG A 78 -11.57 2.68 -11.19
N GLN A 79 -12.75 3.29 -11.23
CA GLN A 79 -12.90 4.67 -11.70
C GLN A 79 -12.18 5.65 -10.77
N GLN A 80 -12.34 5.47 -9.46
CA GLN A 80 -11.64 6.28 -8.46
C GLN A 80 -10.13 6.05 -8.52
N LEU A 81 -9.68 4.79 -8.57
CA LEU A 81 -8.27 4.45 -8.72
C LEU A 81 -7.63 5.13 -9.94
N ALA A 82 -8.31 5.11 -11.09
CA ALA A 82 -7.83 5.77 -12.30
C ALA A 82 -7.77 7.31 -12.14
N ALA A 83 -8.79 7.91 -11.52
CA ALA A 83 -8.78 9.35 -11.23
C ALA A 83 -7.64 9.74 -10.28
N PHE A 84 -7.34 8.90 -9.29
CA PHE A 84 -6.19 9.08 -8.41
C PHE A 84 -4.86 8.94 -9.13
N ALA A 85 -4.71 7.98 -10.04
CA ALA A 85 -3.50 7.84 -10.82
C ALA A 85 -3.26 9.05 -11.75
N LEU A 86 -4.33 9.68 -12.23
CA LEU A 86 -4.31 10.81 -13.17
C LEU A 86 -4.31 12.20 -12.51
N ASP A 87 -4.35 12.27 -11.19
CA ASP A 87 -4.47 13.55 -10.46
C ASP A 87 -5.72 14.37 -10.74
N THR A 88 -6.84 13.66 -10.90
CA THR A 88 -8.15 14.26 -11.15
C THR A 88 -9.18 13.92 -10.08
N ALA A 89 -8.78 13.22 -9.02
CA ALA A 89 -9.68 12.86 -7.92
C ALA A 89 -9.87 14.03 -6.94
N GLU A 90 -11.11 14.26 -6.53
CA GLU A 90 -11.47 15.34 -5.58
C GLU A 90 -11.35 14.93 -4.10
N ALA A 91 -11.40 13.62 -3.80
CA ALA A 91 -11.57 13.14 -2.44
C ALA A 91 -10.65 11.96 -2.10
N ASP A 92 -9.56 12.23 -1.37
CA ASP A 92 -8.52 11.29 -0.90
C ASP A 92 -9.02 10.10 -0.04
N ALA A 93 -10.30 10.09 0.32
CA ALA A 93 -10.92 9.01 1.07
C ALA A 93 -12.35 8.73 0.59
N TRP A 94 -12.71 7.45 0.49
CA TRP A 94 -14.07 7.01 0.24
C TRP A 94 -14.42 5.78 1.07
N ARG A 95 -15.72 5.52 1.22
CA ARG A 95 -16.23 4.35 1.93
C ARG A 95 -16.52 3.25 0.92
N SER A 96 -16.09 2.03 1.23
CA SER A 96 -16.37 0.83 0.45
C SER A 96 -16.61 -0.34 1.38
N VAL A 97 -17.21 -1.42 0.88
CA VAL A 97 -17.27 -2.69 1.62
C VAL A 97 -16.15 -3.62 1.15
N MET A 98 -15.32 -4.05 2.07
CA MET A 98 -14.22 -4.97 1.81
C MET A 98 -14.56 -6.39 2.20
N LYS A 99 -14.09 -7.34 1.39
CA LYS A 99 -13.98 -8.75 1.71
C LYS A 99 -12.75 -8.94 2.58
N VAL A 100 -13.01 -9.20 3.85
CA VAL A 100 -12.01 -9.50 4.89
C VAL A 100 -12.11 -10.96 5.32
N ALA A 101 -11.18 -11.41 6.16
CA ALA A 101 -11.18 -12.78 6.69
C ALA A 101 -12.53 -13.18 7.33
N SER A 102 -13.16 -12.22 8.02
CA SER A 102 -14.40 -12.45 8.77
C SER A 102 -15.68 -12.17 7.96
N GLY A 103 -15.61 -12.03 6.63
CA GLY A 103 -16.76 -11.71 5.77
C GLY A 103 -16.67 -10.35 5.08
N GLU A 104 -17.80 -9.68 4.90
CA GLU A 104 -17.86 -8.32 4.34
C GLU A 104 -17.84 -7.29 5.47
N ARG A 105 -16.96 -6.29 5.39
CA ARG A 105 -16.90 -5.19 6.36
C ARG A 105 -16.90 -3.83 5.67
N PRO A 106 -17.76 -2.89 6.11
CA PRO A 106 -17.62 -1.48 5.75
C PRO A 106 -16.24 -0.97 6.18
N THR A 107 -15.50 -0.36 5.25
CA THR A 107 -14.14 0.10 5.45
C THR A 107 -13.95 1.43 4.72
N SER A 108 -13.39 2.40 5.42
CA SER A 108 -12.91 3.64 4.81
C SER A 108 -11.58 3.35 4.14
N LEU A 109 -11.50 3.64 2.85
CA LEU A 109 -10.31 3.57 2.03
C LEU A 109 -9.79 4.98 1.83
N SER A 110 -8.63 5.27 2.39
CA SER A 110 -7.92 6.52 2.11
C SER A 110 -6.70 6.21 1.26
N VAL A 111 -6.47 7.02 0.23
CA VAL A 111 -5.35 6.85 -0.69
C VAL A 111 -4.49 8.11 -0.70
N ARG A 112 -3.18 7.93 -0.77
CA ARG A 112 -2.21 9.00 -0.96
C ARG A 112 -1.22 8.56 -2.03
N ARG A 113 -0.72 9.50 -2.83
CA ARG A 113 0.41 9.20 -3.71
C ARG A 113 1.71 9.23 -2.91
N LEU A 114 2.56 8.25 -3.18
CA LEU A 114 3.93 8.24 -2.72
C LEU A 114 4.85 8.56 -3.90
N PRO A 115 5.89 9.38 -3.69
CA PRO A 115 6.98 9.51 -4.65
C PRO A 115 7.60 8.12 -4.87
N SER A 116 7.63 7.67 -6.11
CA SER A 116 8.33 6.43 -6.47
C SER A 116 9.77 6.74 -6.84
N ALA A 117 10.70 5.88 -6.42
CA ALA A 117 12.11 5.96 -6.83
C ALA A 117 12.28 5.79 -8.36
N ALA A 118 11.29 5.21 -9.04
CA ALA A 118 11.22 5.15 -10.49
C ALA A 118 10.22 6.22 -11.00
N PRO A 119 10.65 7.18 -11.84
CA PRO A 119 9.81 8.29 -12.31
C PRO A 119 8.64 7.87 -13.21
N ALA A 120 8.56 6.60 -13.62
CA ALA A 120 7.61 6.10 -14.59
C ALA A 120 6.27 5.62 -14.00
N ALA A 121 6.14 5.47 -12.68
CA ALA A 121 4.89 5.04 -12.07
C ALA A 121 4.77 5.49 -10.61
N PRO A 122 3.85 6.41 -10.25
CA PRO A 122 3.57 6.71 -8.86
C PRO A 122 3.06 5.48 -8.12
N SER A 123 3.57 5.25 -6.91
CA SER A 123 2.99 4.27 -5.99
C SER A 123 1.88 4.93 -5.18
N LEU A 124 0.87 4.14 -4.81
CA LEU A 124 -0.26 4.60 -4.02
C LEU A 124 -0.21 3.93 -2.65
N SER A 125 -0.26 4.72 -1.58
CA SER A 125 -0.42 4.26 -0.21
C SER A 125 -1.88 4.27 0.16
N TRP A 126 -2.37 3.14 0.67
CA TRP A 126 -3.74 2.92 1.09
C TRP A 126 -3.80 2.71 2.58
N HIS A 127 -4.74 3.39 3.23
CA HIS A 127 -5.10 3.16 4.62
C HIS A 127 -6.51 2.55 4.69
N LEU A 128 -6.63 1.43 5.39
CA LEU A 128 -7.86 0.68 5.55
C LEU A 128 -8.35 0.83 6.99
N ALA A 129 -9.33 1.70 7.21
CA ALA A 129 -9.91 1.91 8.53
C ALA A 129 -11.31 1.30 8.60
N PRO A 130 -11.61 0.37 9.52
CA PRO A 130 -12.97 -0.14 9.70
C PRO A 130 -13.90 0.99 10.12
N ILE A 131 -15.14 0.97 9.62
CA ILE A 131 -16.18 1.92 10.01
C ILE A 131 -17.00 1.24 11.12
N SER A 132 -17.05 1.87 12.30
CA SER A 132 -17.88 1.43 13.43
C SER A 132 -19.32 1.90 13.28
#